data_AF-A0ABD6IRW7-F1
#
_entry.id   AF-A0ABD6IRW7-F1
#
_cell.length_a   1.000
_cell.length_b   1.000
_cell.length_c   1.000
_cell.angle_alpha   90.00
_cell.angle_beta   90.00
_cell.angle_gamma   90.00
#
_symmetry.space_group_name_H-M   'P 1'
#
loop_
_entity.id
_entity.type
_entity.pdbx_description
1 polymer ?
#
loop_
_entity_poly.entity_id
_entity_poly.type
_entity_poly.pdbx_seq_one_letter_code
_entity_poly.pdbx_strand_id
1 'polypeptide(L)'
;MTTHAALLVLADGRFPAGGHAHSGGAEAAVKAGRITCAADLEDFCRGRLHTAGLVAGALAAAAALGLDPRELDAAADARTPSPALRLA
;
A
#
# COMPACT_ATOMS: atom_id res chain seq x y z
N MET A 1 24.13 11.49 -3.96
CA MET A 1 22.78 12.01 -3.64
C MET A 1 22.68 12.18 -2.13
N THR A 2 22.13 13.27 -1.63
CA THR A 2 21.82 13.41 -0.20
C THR A 2 20.66 12.47 0.15
N THR A 3 20.58 12.00 1.40
CA THR A 3 19.51 11.10 1.87
C THR A 3 18.12 11.65 1.54
N HIS A 4 17.93 12.96 1.67
CA HIS A 4 16.66 13.62 1.37
C HIS A 4 16.26 13.50 -0.11
N ALA A 5 17.20 13.69 -1.04
CA ALA A 5 16.93 13.53 -2.47
C ALA A 5 16.58 12.07 -2.81
N ALA A 6 17.21 11.08 -2.15
CA ALA A 6 16.87 9.68 -2.32
C ALA A 6 15.45 9.35 -1.82
N LEU A 7 15.04 9.89 -0.67
CA LEU A 7 13.69 9.72 -0.15
C LEU A 7 12.61 10.34 -1.07
N LEU A 8 12.90 11.51 -1.66
CA LEU A 8 11.98 12.13 -2.62
C LEU A 8 11.81 11.29 -3.90
N VAL A 9 12.89 10.66 -4.39
CA VAL A 9 12.81 9.74 -5.53
C VAL A 9 11.98 8.50 -5.19
N LEU A 10 12.13 7.94 -3.99
CA LEU A 10 11.34 6.79 -3.54
C LEU A 10 9.85 7.11 -3.37
N ALA A 11 9.51 8.35 -2.99
CA ALA A 11 8.14 8.80 -2.82
C ALA A 11 7.48 9.30 -4.13
N ASP A 12 8.23 9.39 -5.22
CA ASP A 12 7.73 9.91 -6.49
C ASP A 12 6.78 8.90 -7.16
N GLY A 13 5.60 9.36 -7.57
CA GLY A 13 4.62 8.50 -8.25
C GLY A 13 5.09 7.95 -9.60
N ARG A 14 6.17 8.49 -10.18
CA ARG A 14 6.83 8.01 -11.40
C ARG A 14 7.89 6.96 -11.11
N PHE A 15 8.18 6.66 -9.84
CA PHE A 15 9.11 5.60 -9.49
C PHE A 15 8.62 4.27 -10.08
N PRO A 16 9.45 3.56 -10.87
CA PRO A 16 9.01 2.44 -11.71
C PRO A 16 8.87 1.13 -10.90
N ALA A 17 8.15 1.19 -9.77
CA ALA A 17 7.85 0.03 -8.93
C ALA A 17 6.54 -0.67 -9.30
N GLY A 18 5.79 -0.18 -10.30
CA GLY A 18 4.54 -0.80 -10.77
C GLY A 18 3.32 -0.59 -9.87
N GLY A 19 3.47 -0.04 -8.66
CA GLY A 19 2.36 0.12 -7.70
C GLY A 19 1.18 0.97 -8.18
N HIS A 20 1.41 1.90 -9.11
CA HIS A 20 0.33 2.71 -9.71
C HIS A 20 -0.63 1.89 -10.60
N ALA A 21 -0.28 0.65 -10.96
CA ALA A 21 -1.14 -0.23 -11.74
C ALA A 21 -2.28 -0.84 -10.90
N HIS A 22 -2.23 -0.73 -9.58
CA HIS A 22 -3.21 -1.32 -8.67
C HIS A 22 -4.06 -0.24 -7.99
N SER A 23 -5.36 -0.23 -8.28
CA SER A 23 -6.31 0.75 -7.72
C SER A 23 -6.56 0.62 -6.21
N GLY A 24 -5.97 -0.38 -5.53
CA GLY A 24 -6.21 -0.63 -4.12
C GLY A 24 -7.68 -0.92 -3.80
N GLY A 25 -8.44 -1.46 -4.75
CA GLY A 25 -9.86 -1.72 -4.59
C GLY A 25 -10.76 -0.49 -4.75
N ALA A 26 -10.21 0.70 -5.03
CA ALA A 26 -11.00 1.90 -5.29
C ALA A 26 -11.93 1.71 -6.51
N GLU A 27 -11.43 1.10 -7.58
CA GLU A 27 -12.24 0.79 -8.77
C GLU A 27 -13.45 -0.10 -8.46
N ALA A 28 -13.26 -1.11 -7.61
CA ALA A 28 -14.35 -1.99 -7.19
C ALA A 28 -15.35 -1.24 -6.29
N ALA A 29 -14.89 -0.33 -5.44
CA ALA A 29 -15.75 0.51 -4.60
C ALA A 29 -16.57 1.51 -5.44
N VAL A 30 -15.97 2.10 -6.48
CA VAL A 30 -16.68 2.94 -7.47
C VAL A 30 -17.73 2.13 -8.21
N LYS A 31 -17.37 0.96 -8.76
CA LYS A 31 -18.31 0.07 -9.47
C LYS A 31 -19.48 -0.37 -8.59
N ALA A 32 -19.26 -0.49 -7.28
CA ALA A 32 -20.30 -0.83 -6.31
C ALA A 32 -21.13 0.38 -5.82
N GLY A 33 -20.90 1.59 -6.34
CA GLY A 33 -21.62 2.80 -5.94
C GLY A 33 -21.25 3.31 -4.53
N ARG A 34 -20.14 2.84 -3.95
CA ARG A 34 -19.67 3.25 -2.60
C ARG A 34 -18.77 4.48 -2.63
N ILE A 35 -18.16 4.78 -3.77
CA ILE A 35 -17.40 6.00 -4.00
C ILE A 35 -18.04 6.71 -5.20
N THR A 36 -18.66 7.86 -4.94
CA THR A 36 -19.37 8.65 -5.96
C THR A 36 -18.87 10.09 -6.03
N CYS A 37 -18.18 10.55 -4.98
CA CYS A 37 -17.57 11.87 -4.92
C CYS A 37 -16.22 11.86 -4.19
N ALA A 38 -15.57 13.03 -4.14
CA ALA A 38 -14.27 13.18 -3.50
C ALA A 38 -14.31 12.91 -1.97
N ALA A 39 -15.41 13.26 -1.30
CA ALA A 39 -15.57 12.98 0.13
C ALA A 39 -15.62 11.47 0.40
N ASP A 40 -16.35 10.70 -0.42
CA ASP A 40 -16.38 9.24 -0.30
C ASP A 40 -14.99 8.61 -0.55
N LEU A 41 -14.23 9.18 -1.49
CA LEU A 41 -12.85 8.74 -1.75
C LEU A 41 -11.93 9.04 -0.56
N GLU A 42 -12.10 10.20 0.08
CA GLU A 42 -11.35 10.53 1.30
C GLU A 42 -11.65 9.52 2.41
N ASP A 43 -12.93 9.23 2.66
CA ASP A 43 -13.34 8.24 3.66
C ASP A 43 -12.81 6.84 3.34
N PHE A 44 -12.85 6.44 2.06
CA PHE A 44 -12.25 5.20 1.60
C PHE A 44 -10.74 5.15 1.86
N CYS A 45 -10.02 6.23 1.52
CA CYS A 45 -8.58 6.34 1.76
C CYS A 45 -8.25 6.29 3.26
N ARG A 46 -9.03 6.98 4.10
CA ARG A 46 -8.91 6.93 5.56
C ARG A 46 -9.11 5.52 6.10
N GLY A 47 -10.16 4.83 5.64
CA GLY A 47 -10.39 3.42 5.97
C GLY A 47 -9.23 2.51 5.56
N ARG A 48 -8.63 2.75 4.38
CA ARG A 48 -7.44 2.03 3.93
C ARG A 48 -6.23 2.29 4.81
N LEU A 49 -5.99 3.53 5.24
CA LEU A 49 -4.88 3.87 6.14
C LEU A 49 -4.97 3.09 7.46
N HIS A 50 -6.19 2.93 8.01
CA HIS A 50 -6.39 2.19 9.26
C HIS A 50 -6.36 0.66 9.12
N THR A 51 -6.31 0.13 7.89
CA THR A 51 -6.35 -1.31 7.62
C THR A 51 -5.09 -1.77 6.89
N ALA A 52 -5.12 -1.84 5.55
CA ALA A 52 -3.98 -2.27 4.75
C ALA A 52 -2.77 -1.34 4.92
N GLY A 53 -3.00 -0.03 5.05
CA GLY A 53 -1.95 0.96 5.30
C GLY A 53 -1.24 0.73 6.64
N LEU A 54 -1.99 0.42 7.70
CA LEU A 54 -1.42 0.12 9.02
C LEU A 54 -0.53 -1.13 8.98
N VAL A 55 -0.97 -2.18 8.29
CA VAL A 55 -0.16 -3.41 8.12
C VAL A 55 1.11 -3.12 7.35
N ALA A 56 1.03 -2.43 6.21
CA ALA A 56 2.19 -2.08 5.41
C ALA A 56 3.18 -1.19 6.19
N GLY A 57 2.67 -0.20 6.94
CA GLY A 57 3.49 0.66 7.80
C GLY A 57 4.20 -0.11 8.91
N ALA A 58 3.51 -1.06 9.56
CA ALA A 58 4.12 -1.90 10.59
C ALA A 58 5.23 -2.81 10.02
N LEU A 59 5.03 -3.39 8.84
CA LEU A 59 6.05 -4.21 8.16
C LEU A 59 7.25 -3.36 7.72
N ALA A 60 7.02 -2.16 7.18
CA ALA A 60 8.09 -1.24 6.81
C ALA A 60 8.91 -0.81 8.04
N ALA A 61 8.25 -0.52 9.16
CA ALA A 61 8.93 -0.21 10.43
C ALA A 61 9.75 -1.40 10.94
N ALA A 62 9.20 -2.62 10.88
CA ALA A 62 9.92 -3.83 11.24
C ALA A 62 11.16 -4.07 10.36
N ALA A 63 11.04 -3.85 9.05
CA ALA A 63 12.18 -3.92 8.13
C ALA A 63 13.27 -2.90 8.48
N ALA A 64 12.88 -1.66 8.79
CA ALA A 64 13.81 -0.61 9.22
C ALA A 64 14.52 -0.94 10.54
N LEU A 65 13.88 -1.74 11.41
CA LEU A 65 14.47 -2.26 12.65
C LEU A 65 15.35 -3.50 12.44
N GLY A 66 15.45 -4.02 11.21
CA GLY A 66 16.37 -5.10 10.85
C GLY A 66 15.80 -6.50 10.97
N LEU A 67 14.47 -6.68 10.98
CA LEU A 67 13.85 -8.01 10.94
C LEU A 67 14.10 -8.69 9.58
N ASP A 68 14.06 -10.02 9.55
CA ASP A 68 14.32 -10.81 8.34
C ASP A 68 13.27 -10.51 7.25
N PRO A 69 13.68 -10.01 6.08
CA PRO A 69 12.77 -9.75 4.97
C PRO A 69 11.88 -10.95 4.59
N ARG A 70 12.39 -12.19 4.70
CA ARG A 70 11.58 -13.38 4.34
C ARG A 70 10.44 -13.63 5.32
N GLU A 71 10.66 -13.37 6.61
CA GLU A 71 9.60 -13.45 7.62
C GLU A 71 8.58 -12.34 7.41
N LEU A 72 9.03 -11.15 7.00
CA LEU A 72 8.15 -10.02 6.68
C LEU A 72 7.31 -10.27 5.42
N ASP A 73 7.88 -10.89 4.38
CA ASP A 73 7.14 -11.30 3.18
C ASP A 73 6.06 -12.33 3.52
N ALA A 74 6.40 -13.37 4.30
CA ALA A 74 5.43 -14.36 4.76
C ALA A 74 4.32 -13.71 5.62
N ALA A 75 4.69 -12.73 6.44
CA ALA A 75 3.75 -11.95 7.25
C ALA A 75 2.83 -11.07 6.38
N ALA A 76 3.33 -10.49 5.28
CA ALA A 76 2.54 -9.74 4.31
C ALA A 76 1.54 -10.65 3.59
N ASP A 77 1.98 -11.83 3.14
CA ASP A 77 1.16 -12.84 2.49
C ASP A 77 0.02 -13.33 3.39
N ALA A 78 0.32 -13.66 4.64
CA ALA A 78 -0.68 -14.13 5.60
C ALA A 78 -1.79 -13.09 5.86
N ARG A 79 -1.50 -11.80 5.68
CA ARG A 79 -2.42 -10.67 5.87
C ARG A 79 -3.04 -10.16 4.56
N THR A 80 -2.74 -10.82 3.44
CA THR A 80 -3.23 -10.47 2.10
C THR A 80 -4.09 -11.62 1.55
N PRO A 81 -5.41 -11.62 1.80
CA PRO A 81 -6.26 -12.75 1.45
C PRO A 81 -6.34 -13.01 -0.06
N SER A 82 -6.30 -11.94 -0.87
CA SER A 82 -6.41 -12.03 -2.32
C SER A 82 -5.14 -12.64 -2.92
N PRO A 83 -5.23 -13.80 -3.61
CA PRO A 83 -4.07 -14.39 -4.29
C PRO A 83 -3.48 -13.46 -5.36
N ALA A 84 -4.33 -12.76 -6.10
CA ALA A 84 -3.89 -11.80 -7.11
C ALA A 84 -3.14 -10.62 -6.49
N LEU A 85 -3.50 -10.22 -5.26
CA LEU A 85 -2.81 -9.13 -4.55
C LEU A 85 -1.49 -9.57 -3.93
N ARG A 86 -1.31 -10.86 -3.63
CA ARG A 86 -0.01 -11.41 -3.20
C ARG A 86 1.01 -11.50 -4.33
N LEU A 87 0.54 -11.62 -5.57
CA LEU A 87 1.39 -11.76 -6.77
C LEU A 87 1.65 -10.43 -7.50
N ALA A 88 0.94 -9.37 -7.10
CA ALA A 88 1.04 -8.03 -7.66
C ALA A 88 2.25 -7.29 -7.10
#